data_AF-A0A145WW62-F1
#
_entry.id   AF-A0A145WW62-F1
#
_cell.length_a   1.000
_cell.length_b   1.000
_cell.length_c   1.000
_cell.angle_alpha   90.00
_cell.angle_beta   90.00
_cell.angle_gamma   90.00
#
_symmetry.space_group_name_H-M   'P 1'
#
loop_
_entity.id
_entity.type
_entity.pdbx_description
1 polymer ?
#
loop_
_entity_poly.entity_id
_entity_poly.type
_entity_poly.pdbx_seq_one_letter_code
_entity_poly.pdbx_strand_id
1 'polypeptide(L)'
;MIMDDYWKFIFGVQYNANLFFNNEIEYHQIKHEWSSFFCDVFLVRDYATNTLLYDSIDGLVIGLFQQHFKSCSLYPFELLFDESGLNQKIHFDFPIYNYPVAVFKSMGFGWIALIQINEKLKSKEIHPLGDPREFCGVSSSQRASNNQLFTLIRLNEAQEQKAQAFDQHLDWMSYFNHIKANFLENRFNYIDDSGLLIAHNLFIEYHGEKKLSEEDDNPNNLAFSLLQRCIHVYECLSQLHTNYHERPPYPDFIDSHTEQYVEFTEQFETAIINLICHTANDYKNAKVKTKFIPIQKNKYITYEAELEPNIDEFNEDSTEIETLPQKNPDLPITGMRAITTLLILFIVIFLIVYGLFWMMRQYELAKITVITTGLIILLYLWSKK
;
A
#
# COMPACT_ATOMS: atom_id res chain seq x y z
N MET A 1 5.86 -6.48 -8.39
CA MET A 1 7.26 -6.19 -7.98
C MET A 1 7.37 -4.68 -7.82
N ILE A 2 6.71 -4.09 -6.81
CA ILE A 2 6.46 -2.64 -6.78
C ILE A 2 7.00 -1.92 -5.56
N MET A 3 7.48 -2.63 -4.53
CA MET A 3 8.30 -1.97 -3.51
C MET A 3 9.43 -2.86 -3.05
N ASP A 4 10.47 -2.95 -3.89
CA ASP A 4 11.80 -2.83 -3.31
C ASP A 4 11.84 -1.51 -2.51
N ASP A 5 12.64 -1.43 -1.45
CA ASP A 5 12.73 -0.25 -0.58
C ASP A 5 13.22 1.05 -1.29
N TYR A 6 13.31 1.07 -2.62
CA TYR A 6 13.62 2.21 -3.47
C TYR A 6 12.85 3.48 -3.09
N TRP A 7 11.54 3.38 -2.82
CA TRP A 7 10.76 4.56 -2.50
C TRP A 7 11.24 5.22 -1.19
N LYS A 8 11.67 4.43 -0.20
CA LYS A 8 12.28 4.92 1.05
C LYS A 8 13.62 5.58 0.76
N PHE A 9 14.42 4.98 -0.13
CA PHE A 9 15.66 5.57 -0.60
C PHE A 9 15.44 6.96 -1.22
N ILE A 10 14.57 7.07 -2.24
CA ILE A 10 14.40 8.35 -2.96
C ILE A 10 13.72 9.41 -2.09
N PHE A 11 12.85 9.01 -1.18
CA PHE A 11 12.30 9.88 -0.13
C PHE A 11 13.42 10.42 0.76
N GLY A 12 14.34 9.57 1.22
CA GLY A 12 15.50 9.98 2.01
C GLY A 12 16.39 10.98 1.27
N VAL A 13 16.63 10.77 -0.03
CA VAL A 13 17.38 11.71 -0.88
C VAL A 13 16.69 13.06 -0.91
N GLN A 14 15.39 13.09 -1.21
CA GLN A 14 14.62 14.34 -1.32
C GLN A 14 14.55 15.09 0.02
N TYR A 15 14.32 14.38 1.12
CA TYR A 15 14.24 14.95 2.46
C TYR A 15 15.55 15.63 2.85
N ASN A 16 16.69 14.92 2.74
CA ASN A 16 18.00 15.48 3.09
C ASN A 16 18.43 16.61 2.17
N ALA A 17 18.12 16.53 0.87
CA ALA A 17 18.38 17.61 -0.07
C ALA A 17 17.67 18.89 0.35
N ASN A 18 16.39 18.81 0.73
CA ASN A 18 15.63 19.97 1.19
C ASN A 18 16.13 20.53 2.52
N LEU A 19 16.46 19.68 3.50
CA LEU A 19 17.08 20.15 4.75
C LEU A 19 18.34 20.96 4.46
N PHE A 20 19.21 20.47 3.57
CA PHE A 20 20.43 21.18 3.19
C PHE A 20 20.12 22.48 2.43
N PHE A 21 19.23 22.46 1.44
CA PHE A 21 18.87 23.65 0.67
C PHE A 21 18.22 24.75 1.52
N ASN A 22 17.51 24.37 2.58
CA ASN A 22 16.89 25.27 3.55
C ASN A 22 17.85 25.75 4.66
N ASN A 23 19.12 25.31 4.65
CA ASN A 23 20.10 25.55 5.73
C ASN A 23 19.66 24.99 7.11
N GLU A 24 18.85 23.92 7.12
CA GLU A 24 18.46 23.21 8.35
C GLU A 24 19.58 22.25 8.81
N ILE A 25 20.43 21.80 7.88
CA ILE A 25 21.62 20.97 8.15
C ILE A 25 22.84 21.51 7.40
N GLU A 26 24.03 21.24 7.95
CA GLU A 26 25.30 21.52 7.28
C GLU A 26 25.72 20.40 6.31
N TYR A 27 26.71 20.67 5.45
CA TYR A 27 27.18 19.71 4.45
C TYR A 27 27.65 18.38 5.05
N HIS A 28 28.28 18.42 6.24
CA HIS A 28 28.79 17.23 6.93
C HIS A 28 27.68 16.45 7.67
N GLN A 29 26.45 16.97 7.66
CA GLN A 29 25.27 16.42 8.30
C GLN A 29 24.28 15.84 7.30
N ILE A 30 24.60 15.81 6.00
CA ILE A 30 23.84 15.08 4.98
C ILE A 30 23.99 13.58 5.29
N LYS A 31 23.15 13.08 6.19
CA LYS A 31 23.20 11.69 6.66
C LYS A 31 22.57 10.79 5.61
N HIS A 32 23.33 9.80 5.17
CA HIS A 32 22.87 8.74 4.27
C HIS A 32 22.94 7.36 4.94
N GLU A 33 22.83 7.28 6.28
CA GLU A 33 22.79 5.98 6.97
C GLU A 33 21.68 5.07 6.42
N TRP A 34 20.58 5.67 5.96
CA TRP A 34 19.49 4.96 5.31
C TRP A 34 19.86 4.43 3.92
N SER A 35 20.76 5.10 3.18
CA SER A 35 21.17 4.65 1.85
C SER A 35 21.92 3.32 1.93
N SER A 36 22.69 3.10 3.00
CA SER A 36 23.42 1.83 3.20
C SER A 36 22.51 0.60 3.33
N PHE A 37 21.22 0.78 3.59
CA PHE A 37 20.25 -0.34 3.59
C PHE A 37 19.73 -0.68 2.20
N PHE A 38 19.75 0.28 1.27
CA PHE A 38 19.08 0.16 -0.03
C PHE A 38 20.06 0.04 -1.19
N CYS A 39 21.22 0.68 -1.06
CA CYS A 39 22.28 0.66 -2.05
C CYS A 39 23.63 0.71 -1.38
N ASP A 40 24.46 -0.22 -1.80
CA ASP A 40 25.84 -0.37 -1.37
C ASP A 40 26.74 0.57 -2.21
N VAL A 41 26.32 0.90 -3.43
CA VAL A 41 26.97 1.87 -4.34
C VAL A 41 25.93 2.79 -4.99
N PHE A 42 26.13 4.12 -4.87
CA PHE A 42 25.34 5.17 -5.53
C PHE A 42 26.15 5.83 -6.63
N LEU A 43 25.66 5.82 -7.88
CA LEU A 43 26.35 6.48 -8.99
C LEU A 43 25.37 7.24 -9.87
N VAL A 44 25.75 8.47 -10.23
CA VAL A 44 25.03 9.30 -11.19
C VAL A 44 25.89 9.44 -12.44
N ARG A 45 25.32 9.04 -13.58
CA ARG A 45 25.97 9.08 -14.89
C ARG A 45 25.37 10.17 -15.75
N ASP A 46 26.20 10.83 -16.54
CA ASP A 46 25.75 11.78 -17.54
C ASP A 46 24.89 11.09 -18.60
N TYR A 47 23.72 11.66 -18.89
CA TYR A 47 22.71 11.06 -19.78
C TYR A 47 23.22 10.92 -21.22
N ALA A 48 24.11 11.81 -21.68
CA ALA A 48 24.61 11.80 -23.05
C ALA A 48 25.89 10.98 -23.21
N THR A 49 26.80 11.05 -22.24
CA THR A 49 28.18 10.55 -22.36
C THR A 49 28.49 9.32 -21.52
N ASN A 50 27.60 8.94 -20.59
CA ASN A 50 27.81 7.86 -19.61
C ASN A 50 29.06 8.07 -18.72
N THR A 51 29.55 9.32 -18.63
CA THR A 51 30.62 9.68 -17.70
C THR A 51 30.06 9.72 -16.28
N LEU A 52 30.90 9.44 -15.29
CA LEU A 52 30.51 9.56 -13.87
C LEU A 52 30.42 11.05 -13.52
N LEU A 53 29.25 11.49 -13.04
CA LEU A 53 29.03 12.85 -12.55
C LEU A 53 29.18 12.93 -11.04
N TYR A 54 28.52 12.00 -10.32
CA TYR A 54 28.53 11.95 -8.86
C TYR A 54 28.61 10.49 -8.40
N ASP A 55 29.32 10.25 -7.31
CA ASP A 55 29.53 8.91 -6.71
C ASP A 55 29.06 8.82 -5.26
N SER A 56 28.36 9.86 -4.80
CA SER A 56 27.78 10.00 -3.46
C SER A 56 26.55 10.91 -3.52
N ILE A 57 25.61 10.69 -2.59
CA ILE A 57 24.40 11.52 -2.46
C ILE A 57 24.79 12.95 -2.10
N ASP A 58 25.72 13.12 -1.17
CA ASP A 58 26.14 14.43 -0.69
C ASP A 58 26.87 15.19 -1.81
N GLY A 59 27.67 14.52 -2.62
CA GLY A 59 28.28 15.09 -3.83
C GLY A 59 27.24 15.57 -4.85
N LEU A 60 26.18 14.79 -5.09
CA LEU A 60 25.05 15.20 -5.93
C LEU A 60 24.36 16.45 -5.37
N VAL A 61 23.97 16.43 -4.09
CA VAL A 61 23.21 17.52 -3.45
C VAL A 61 24.02 18.82 -3.42
N ILE A 62 25.30 18.76 -3.02
CA ILE A 62 26.19 19.93 -3.00
C ILE A 62 26.44 20.44 -4.43
N GLY A 63 26.70 19.53 -5.36
CA GLY A 63 26.95 19.88 -6.76
C GLY A 63 25.75 20.57 -7.43
N LEU A 64 24.53 20.13 -7.14
CA LEU A 64 23.31 20.78 -7.61
C LEU A 64 23.05 22.11 -6.89
N PHE A 65 23.33 22.21 -5.60
CA PHE A 65 23.22 23.48 -4.87
C PHE A 65 24.13 24.57 -5.45
N GLN A 66 25.38 24.21 -5.80
CA GLN A 66 26.34 25.09 -6.46
C GLN A 66 25.86 25.53 -7.85
N GLN A 67 25.06 24.70 -8.52
CA GLN A 67 24.39 25.01 -9.79
C GLN A 67 23.04 25.75 -9.60
N HIS A 68 22.78 26.31 -8.42
CA HIS A 68 21.59 27.09 -8.10
C HIS A 68 20.26 26.29 -8.09
N PHE A 69 20.30 24.99 -7.85
CA PHE A 69 19.10 24.24 -7.45
C PHE A 69 18.81 24.47 -5.96
N LYS A 70 17.53 24.66 -5.61
CA LYS A 70 17.12 25.13 -4.27
C LYS A 70 15.98 24.35 -3.64
N SER A 71 15.36 23.42 -4.35
CA SER A 71 14.34 22.53 -3.78
C SER A 71 14.35 21.20 -4.52
N CYS A 72 13.94 20.14 -3.82
CA CYS A 72 13.74 18.82 -4.37
C CYS A 72 12.29 18.35 -4.09
N SER A 73 11.62 17.81 -5.09
CA SER A 73 10.26 17.26 -4.95
C SER A 73 10.19 15.90 -5.64
N LEU A 74 9.30 15.03 -5.17
CA LEU A 74 9.03 13.75 -5.81
C LEU A 74 7.82 13.83 -6.74
N TYR A 75 7.90 13.13 -7.87
CA TYR A 75 6.81 13.00 -8.84
C TYR A 75 6.71 11.57 -9.35
N PRO A 76 5.51 11.10 -9.73
CA PRO A 76 5.36 9.83 -10.42
C PRO A 76 6.13 9.84 -11.75
N PHE A 77 6.83 8.75 -12.06
CA PHE A 77 7.56 8.61 -13.31
C PHE A 77 6.64 8.80 -14.53
N GLU A 78 5.48 8.14 -14.53
CA GLU A 78 4.50 8.21 -15.63
C GLU A 78 3.86 9.59 -15.79
N LEU A 79 3.87 10.40 -14.72
CA LEU A 79 3.45 11.81 -14.83
C LEU A 79 4.42 12.60 -15.70
N LEU A 80 5.73 12.38 -15.50
CA LEU A 80 6.78 13.14 -16.16
C LEU A 80 7.15 12.59 -17.53
N PHE A 81 7.14 11.27 -17.68
CA PHE A 81 7.56 10.56 -18.88
C PHE A 81 6.41 9.63 -19.27
N ASP A 82 5.72 9.98 -20.36
CA ASP A 82 4.68 9.11 -20.92
C ASP A 82 5.30 7.74 -21.31
N GLU A 83 4.50 6.72 -21.67
CA GLU A 83 4.98 5.36 -22.01
C GLU A 83 6.08 5.31 -23.11
N SER A 84 6.23 6.39 -23.88
CA SER A 84 7.26 6.59 -24.93
C SER A 84 8.43 7.50 -24.50
N GLY A 85 8.39 8.04 -23.28
CA GLY A 85 9.01 9.30 -22.86
C GLY A 85 10.52 9.26 -22.63
N LEU A 86 11.12 8.07 -22.52
CA LEU A 86 12.57 7.90 -22.58
C LEU A 86 12.90 7.18 -23.87
N ASN A 87 13.20 7.95 -24.92
CA ASN A 87 13.82 7.41 -26.13
C ASN A 87 15.01 6.55 -25.70
N GLN A 88 14.91 5.22 -25.82
CA GLN A 88 15.97 4.29 -25.42
C GLN A 88 17.27 4.73 -26.09
N LYS A 89 18.19 5.27 -25.29
CA LYS A 89 19.55 5.59 -25.72
C LYS A 89 20.37 4.33 -25.60
N ILE A 90 21.34 4.16 -26.50
CA ILE A 90 22.19 2.95 -26.64
C ILE A 90 22.87 2.54 -25.31
N HIS A 91 23.01 3.47 -24.36
CA HIS A 91 23.79 3.27 -23.13
C HIS A 91 22.96 2.90 -21.89
N PHE A 92 21.63 3.12 -21.88
CA PHE A 92 20.81 2.96 -20.68
C PHE A 92 19.51 2.23 -20.99
N ASP A 93 19.20 1.20 -20.20
CA ASP A 93 17.84 0.67 -20.10
C ASP A 93 17.16 1.35 -18.91
N PHE A 94 15.89 1.75 -19.06
CA PHE A 94 15.13 2.41 -18.01
C PHE A 94 14.08 1.46 -17.44
N PRO A 95 13.71 1.60 -16.15
CA PRO A 95 12.51 0.97 -15.63
C PRO A 95 11.28 1.43 -16.42
N ILE A 96 10.41 0.48 -16.79
CA ILE A 96 9.19 0.72 -17.57
C ILE A 96 7.91 0.70 -16.71
N TYR A 97 8.07 0.80 -15.40
CA TYR A 97 6.96 0.84 -14.43
C TYR A 97 6.90 2.22 -13.76
N ASN A 98 5.80 2.55 -13.10
CA ASN A 98 5.67 3.79 -12.36
C ASN A 98 6.45 3.75 -11.03
N TYR A 99 7.22 4.81 -10.74
CA TYR A 99 7.97 4.96 -9.48
C TYR A 99 8.16 6.43 -9.11
N PRO A 100 8.43 6.76 -7.83
CA PRO A 100 8.73 8.13 -7.41
C PRO A 100 10.09 8.61 -7.95
N VAL A 101 10.10 9.76 -8.62
CA VAL A 101 11.29 10.40 -9.21
C VAL A 101 11.62 11.68 -8.46
N ALA A 102 12.86 11.83 -8.01
CA ALA A 102 13.34 13.09 -7.43
C ALA A 102 13.62 14.12 -8.53
N VAL A 103 13.03 15.30 -8.39
CA VAL A 103 13.22 16.44 -9.30
C VAL A 103 13.77 17.64 -8.53
N PHE A 104 14.95 18.08 -8.93
CA PHE A 104 15.62 19.26 -8.42
C PHE A 104 15.18 20.48 -9.23
N LYS A 105 14.72 21.52 -8.54
CA LYS A 105 14.17 22.72 -9.16
C LYS A 105 15.11 23.90 -8.98
N SER A 106 15.25 24.68 -10.06
CA SER A 106 15.96 25.96 -10.07
C SER A 106 15.06 27.05 -10.65
N MET A 107 15.15 28.26 -10.11
CA MET A 107 14.38 29.44 -10.56
C MET A 107 14.83 30.00 -11.93
N GLY A 108 15.87 29.44 -12.55
CA GLY A 108 16.36 29.94 -13.85
C GLY A 108 17.11 28.94 -14.72
N PHE A 109 17.50 27.78 -14.18
CA PHE A 109 18.26 26.76 -14.91
C PHE A 109 17.41 25.56 -15.36
N GLY A 110 16.09 25.65 -15.21
CA GLY A 110 15.14 24.56 -15.47
C GLY A 110 15.15 23.51 -14.36
N TRP A 111 14.33 22.47 -14.52
CA TRP A 111 14.20 21.39 -13.55
C TRP A 111 14.94 20.14 -14.05
N ILE A 112 15.55 19.38 -13.14
CA ILE A 112 16.31 18.18 -13.46
C ILE A 112 15.77 17.01 -12.65
N ALA A 113 15.41 15.93 -13.33
CA ALA A 113 14.97 14.67 -12.75
C ALA A 113 16.15 13.70 -12.57
N LEU A 114 16.21 13.03 -11.42
CA LEU A 114 17.10 11.92 -11.11
C LEU A 114 16.38 10.61 -11.44
N ILE A 115 16.81 9.97 -12.53
CA ILE A 115 16.14 8.81 -13.14
C ILE A 115 16.96 7.55 -12.89
N GLN A 116 16.31 6.48 -12.43
CA GLN A 116 16.95 5.19 -12.22
C GLN A 116 17.29 4.52 -13.57
N ILE A 117 18.43 3.85 -13.64
CA ILE A 117 18.88 3.06 -14.79
C ILE A 117 18.88 1.58 -14.40
N ASN A 118 18.33 0.74 -15.28
CA ASN A 118 18.50 -0.71 -15.27
C ASN A 118 19.81 -1.08 -15.99
N GLU A 119 20.64 -1.92 -15.38
CA GLU A 119 21.94 -2.30 -15.95
C GLU A 119 21.76 -3.08 -17.27
N LYS A 120 22.35 -2.59 -18.37
CA LYS A 120 22.63 -3.41 -19.58
C LYS A 120 24.12 -3.68 -19.80
N LEU A 121 24.99 -2.79 -19.32
CA LEU A 121 26.44 -2.87 -19.50
C LEU A 121 27.12 -2.62 -18.17
N LYS A 122 27.91 -3.60 -17.71
CA LYS A 122 28.82 -3.42 -16.56
C LYS A 122 29.56 -2.10 -16.75
N SER A 123 29.41 -1.21 -15.77
CA SER A 123 30.10 0.07 -15.72
C SER A 123 31.56 -0.10 -16.09
N LYS A 124 32.09 0.75 -16.98
CA LYS A 124 33.54 0.89 -17.15
C LYS A 124 34.17 1.03 -15.76
N GLU A 125 35.25 0.28 -15.53
CA GLU A 125 36.01 0.31 -14.28
C GLU A 125 36.21 1.76 -13.84
N ILE A 126 35.94 2.01 -12.55
CA ILE A 126 36.29 3.28 -11.92
C ILE A 126 37.82 3.32 -11.94
N HIS A 127 38.39 4.05 -12.90
CA HIS A 127 39.81 4.37 -12.84
C HIS A 127 39.99 5.43 -11.76
N PRO A 128 40.75 5.16 -10.69
CA PRO A 128 41.06 6.20 -9.72
C PRO A 128 41.81 7.32 -10.47
N LEU A 129 41.22 8.51 -10.51
CA LEU A 129 41.98 9.73 -10.79
C LEU A 129 43.04 9.82 -9.69
N GLY A 130 44.30 9.90 -10.11
CA GLY A 130 45.49 9.65 -9.29
C GLY A 130 45.75 10.63 -8.14
N ASP A 131 44.77 11.42 -7.69
CA ASP A 131 44.89 12.27 -6.50
C ASP A 131 43.81 11.94 -5.45
N PRO A 132 44.16 11.21 -4.37
CA PRO A 132 43.24 10.92 -3.27
C PRO A 132 42.78 12.17 -2.48
N ARG A 133 43.33 13.37 -2.76
CA ARG A 133 42.85 14.64 -2.19
C ARG A 133 41.69 15.24 -2.97
N GLU A 134 41.42 14.81 -4.20
CA GLU A 134 40.21 15.20 -4.94
C GLU A 134 38.94 14.57 -4.31
N PHE A 135 39.10 13.55 -3.47
CA PHE A 135 38.07 12.94 -2.63
C PHE A 135 38.04 13.50 -1.19
N CYS A 136 38.73 14.60 -0.88
CA CYS A 136 38.68 15.23 0.44
C CYS A 136 37.38 16.00 0.74
N GLY A 137 36.36 15.89 -0.12
CA GLY A 137 35.01 16.32 0.18
C GLY A 137 34.07 15.15 -0.07
N VAL A 138 33.34 14.74 0.97
CA VAL A 138 32.31 13.70 0.97
C VAL A 138 32.85 12.26 1.02
N SER A 139 32.49 11.55 2.09
CA SER A 139 32.72 10.12 2.24
C SER A 139 31.91 9.35 1.19
N SER A 140 32.60 8.66 0.27
CA SER A 140 31.97 7.73 -0.67
C SER A 140 31.26 6.61 0.09
N SER A 141 29.97 6.39 -0.17
CA SER A 141 29.13 5.42 0.55
C SER A 141 29.34 3.97 0.08
N GLN A 142 30.43 3.69 -0.65
CA GLN A 142 30.66 2.44 -1.37
C GLN A 142 30.98 1.26 -0.43
N ARG A 143 30.07 0.28 -0.36
CA ARG A 143 30.34 -1.12 0.05
C ARG A 143 29.81 -2.04 -1.07
N ALA A 144 30.40 -3.21 -1.26
CA ALA A 144 30.21 -3.99 -2.48
C ALA A 144 29.18 -5.11 -2.31
N SER A 145 27.97 -4.92 -2.84
CA SER A 145 27.01 -5.99 -3.17
C SER A 145 25.77 -5.53 -3.97
N ASN A 146 25.29 -4.28 -3.79
CA ASN A 146 24.11 -3.72 -4.49
C ASN A 146 24.40 -2.32 -5.11
N ASN A 147 24.11 -2.13 -6.40
CA ASN A 147 24.28 -0.85 -7.09
C ASN A 147 22.93 -0.17 -7.35
N GLN A 148 22.80 1.12 -7.02
CA GLN A 148 21.78 1.98 -7.60
C GLN A 148 22.42 2.97 -8.57
N LEU A 149 22.02 2.86 -9.84
CA LEU A 149 22.52 3.69 -10.94
C LEU A 149 21.46 4.71 -11.33
N PHE A 150 21.90 5.95 -11.49
CA PHE A 150 21.04 7.06 -11.85
C PHE A 150 21.62 7.87 -12.99
N THR A 151 20.76 8.64 -13.64
CA THR A 151 21.15 9.71 -14.56
C THR A 151 20.32 10.96 -14.30
N LEU A 152 20.82 12.10 -14.77
CA LEU A 152 20.15 13.38 -14.66
C LEU A 152 19.57 13.77 -16.02
N ILE A 153 18.25 13.98 -16.06
CA ILE A 153 17.54 14.39 -17.26
C ILE A 153 16.88 15.74 -16.98
N ARG A 154 17.21 16.73 -17.82
CA ARG A 154 16.54 18.03 -17.76
C ARG A 154 15.11 17.89 -18.29
N LEU A 155 14.16 18.37 -17.50
CA LEU A 155 12.76 18.40 -17.89
C LEU A 155 12.53 19.46 -18.97
N ASN A 156 11.66 19.15 -19.92
CA ASN A 156 11.15 20.13 -20.88
C ASN A 156 9.97 20.91 -20.27
N GLU A 157 9.55 21.98 -20.95
CA GLU A 157 8.49 22.87 -20.47
C GLU A 157 7.15 22.13 -20.21
N ALA A 158 6.77 21.17 -21.05
CA ALA A 158 5.54 20.40 -20.86
C ALA A 158 5.62 19.51 -19.60
N GLN A 159 6.78 18.91 -19.34
CA GLN A 159 7.03 18.12 -18.13
C GLN A 159 7.04 18.99 -16.88
N GLU A 160 7.66 20.17 -16.95
CA GLU A 160 7.64 21.16 -15.86
C GLU A 160 6.20 21.62 -15.56
N GLN A 161 5.36 21.83 -16.58
CA GLN A 161 3.95 22.18 -16.40
C GLN A 161 3.14 21.05 -15.73
N LYS A 162 3.35 19.78 -16.13
CA LYS A 162 2.71 18.63 -15.46
C LYS A 162 3.12 18.53 -13.99
N ALA A 163 4.41 18.73 -13.70
CA ALA A 163 4.94 18.73 -12.34
C ALA A 163 4.38 19.90 -11.49
N GLN A 164 4.27 21.10 -12.07
CA GLN A 164 3.63 22.25 -11.40
C GLN A 164 2.13 22.03 -11.14
N ALA A 165 1.43 21.35 -12.03
CA ALA A 165 0.03 20.98 -11.81
C ALA A 165 -0.10 19.97 -10.65
N PHE A 166 0.84 19.04 -10.52
CA PHE A 166 0.91 18.09 -9.41
C PHE A 166 1.25 18.76 -8.06
N ASP A 167 2.04 19.84 -8.08
CA ASP A 167 2.39 20.63 -6.89
C ASP A 167 1.21 21.45 -6.33
N GLN A 168 0.06 21.50 -7.01
CA GLN A 168 -1.12 22.21 -6.51
C GLN A 168 -1.53 21.65 -5.13
N HIS A 169 -2.01 22.54 -4.25
CA HIS A 169 -2.29 22.19 -2.87
C HIS A 169 -3.27 21.01 -2.75
N LEU A 170 -2.82 19.94 -2.09
CA LEU A 170 -3.62 18.75 -1.84
C LEU A 170 -4.46 18.92 -0.57
N ASP A 171 -5.78 18.80 -0.70
CA ASP A 171 -6.64 18.63 0.46
C ASP A 171 -6.54 17.19 0.97
N TRP A 172 -5.70 16.99 1.99
CA TRP A 172 -5.42 15.70 2.61
C TRP A 172 -6.68 14.95 3.09
N MET A 173 -7.73 15.65 3.53
CA MET A 173 -8.96 14.98 3.96
C MET A 173 -9.78 14.46 2.77
N SER A 174 -9.89 15.26 1.72
CA SER A 174 -10.52 14.84 0.47
C SER A 174 -9.75 13.69 -0.18
N TYR A 175 -8.41 13.76 -0.16
CA TYR A 175 -7.54 12.71 -0.66
C TYR A 175 -7.67 11.41 0.13
N PHE A 176 -7.69 11.49 1.47
CA PHE A 176 -7.96 10.34 2.33
C PHE A 176 -9.31 9.69 2.02
N ASN A 177 -10.39 10.48 1.88
CA ASN A 177 -11.72 9.96 1.56
C ASN A 177 -11.75 9.27 0.19
N HIS A 178 -11.04 9.81 -0.80
CA HIS A 178 -10.90 9.20 -2.11
C HIS A 178 -10.19 7.84 -2.03
N ILE A 179 -9.03 7.77 -1.37
CA ILE A 179 -8.28 6.52 -1.19
C ILE A 179 -9.10 5.50 -0.41
N LYS A 180 -9.78 5.95 0.64
CA LYS A 180 -10.64 5.12 1.47
C LYS A 180 -11.76 4.48 0.66
N ALA A 181 -12.55 5.27 -0.07
CA ALA A 181 -13.69 4.77 -0.82
C ALA A 181 -13.28 3.86 -1.99
N ASN A 182 -12.22 4.22 -2.72
CA ASN A 182 -11.84 3.50 -3.93
C ASN A 182 -10.99 2.25 -3.67
N PHE A 183 -10.21 2.23 -2.58
CA PHE A 183 -9.26 1.16 -2.31
C PHE A 183 -9.48 0.47 -0.97
N LEU A 184 -9.56 1.22 0.13
CA LEU A 184 -9.60 0.61 1.46
C LEU A 184 -10.96 -0.05 1.77
N GLU A 185 -12.06 0.50 1.30
CA GLU A 185 -13.42 -0.04 1.43
C GLU A 185 -13.85 -0.86 0.19
N ASN A 186 -12.96 -1.05 -0.78
CA ASN A 186 -13.26 -1.79 -2.00
C ASN A 186 -13.48 -3.29 -1.71
N ARG A 187 -14.38 -3.94 -2.47
CA ARG A 187 -14.67 -5.37 -2.37
C ARG A 187 -13.47 -6.29 -2.65
N PHE A 188 -12.44 -5.79 -3.33
CA PHE A 188 -11.19 -6.52 -3.57
C PHE A 188 -10.18 -6.40 -2.42
N ASN A 189 -10.39 -5.50 -1.45
CA ASN A 189 -9.60 -5.45 -0.23
C ASN A 189 -10.16 -6.40 0.85
N TYR A 190 -9.48 -7.53 1.05
CA TYR A 190 -9.88 -8.58 1.99
C TYR A 190 -9.18 -8.51 3.35
N ILE A 191 -8.32 -7.52 3.59
CA ILE A 191 -7.55 -7.41 4.84
C ILE A 191 -8.47 -6.95 5.96
N ASP A 192 -8.47 -7.71 7.06
CA ASP A 192 -9.35 -7.47 8.20
C ASP A 192 -8.93 -6.20 8.97
N ASP A 193 -9.91 -5.45 9.46
CA ASP A 193 -9.73 -4.05 9.86
C ASP A 193 -9.23 -3.94 11.32
N SER A 194 -7.95 -3.57 11.49
CA SER A 194 -7.57 -2.67 12.57
C SER A 194 -7.45 -1.30 11.91
N GLY A 195 -8.31 -0.36 12.30
CA GLY A 195 -8.42 0.94 11.64
C GLY A 195 -7.09 1.69 11.55
N LEU A 196 -7.09 2.85 10.87
CA LEU A 196 -5.87 3.62 10.59
C LEU A 196 -5.03 3.86 11.88
N LEU A 197 -3.89 3.19 11.98
CA LEU A 197 -2.92 3.42 13.05
C LEU A 197 -2.25 4.76 12.81
N ILE A 198 -2.18 5.58 13.86
CA ILE A 198 -1.58 6.91 13.75
C ILE A 198 -0.06 6.74 13.70
N ALA A 199 0.52 7.10 12.57
CA ALA A 199 1.95 7.14 12.37
C ALA A 199 2.47 8.56 12.60
N HIS A 200 3.51 8.67 13.43
CA HIS A 200 4.25 9.92 13.65
C HIS A 200 5.40 10.09 12.65
N ASN A 201 5.91 8.99 12.12
CA ASN A 201 7.03 8.96 11.20
C ASN A 201 6.95 7.72 10.30
N LEU A 202 7.77 7.72 9.26
CA LEU A 202 8.05 6.54 8.45
C LEU A 202 9.33 5.89 8.97
N PHE A 203 9.39 4.57 8.91
CA PHE A 203 10.50 3.78 9.45
C PHE A 203 11.10 2.88 8.38
N ILE A 204 12.40 2.64 8.51
CA ILE A 204 13.12 1.59 7.79
C ILE A 204 13.24 0.42 8.75
N GLU A 205 12.60 -0.69 8.44
CA GLU A 205 12.67 -1.92 9.24
C GLU A 205 13.83 -2.79 8.74
N TYR A 206 15.02 -2.65 9.33
CA TYR A 206 16.09 -3.63 9.19
C TYR A 206 17.06 -3.56 10.38
N HIS A 207 17.04 -4.57 11.25
CA HIS A 207 17.84 -4.64 12.49
C HIS A 207 17.67 -3.44 13.45
N GLY A 208 16.47 -2.84 13.47
CA GLY A 208 16.08 -1.71 14.32
C GLY A 208 15.28 -0.68 13.53
N GLU A 209 14.36 0.02 14.20
CA GLU A 209 13.55 1.07 13.58
C GLU A 209 14.39 2.36 13.45
N LYS A 210 14.82 2.68 12.22
CA LYS A 210 15.37 4.00 11.91
C LYS A 210 14.32 4.89 11.26
N LYS A 211 14.15 6.09 11.80
CA LYS A 211 13.22 7.10 11.26
C LYS A 211 13.71 7.62 9.91
N LEU A 212 12.79 7.79 8.97
CA LEU A 212 13.05 8.32 7.63
C LEU A 212 13.16 9.85 7.61
N SER A 213 12.55 10.51 8.60
CA SER A 213 12.59 11.96 8.82
C SER A 213 12.83 12.28 10.30
N GLU A 214 13.27 13.48 10.63
CA GLU A 214 13.31 13.92 12.04
C GLU A 214 11.87 14.05 12.58
N GLU A 215 11.68 13.93 13.90
CA GLU A 215 10.35 14.05 14.49
C GLU A 215 9.76 15.43 14.20
N ASP A 216 8.65 15.46 13.47
CA ASP A 216 7.77 16.62 13.47
C ASP A 216 7.12 16.71 14.86
N ASP A 217 6.93 17.92 15.39
CA ASP A 217 6.25 18.18 16.67
C ASP A 217 4.78 17.69 16.65
N ASN A 218 4.29 17.26 15.49
CA ASN A 218 2.92 16.81 15.28
C ASN A 218 2.78 15.28 15.42
N PRO A 219 2.18 14.78 16.51
CA PRO A 219 1.91 13.36 16.70
C PRO A 219 0.78 12.83 15.81
N ASN A 220 0.15 13.61 14.92
CA ASN A 220 -0.95 13.09 14.09
C ASN A 220 -0.72 13.43 12.61
N ASN A 221 0.13 12.64 11.95
CA ASN A 221 0.40 12.81 10.52
C ASN A 221 -0.48 11.87 9.68
N LEU A 222 -1.47 12.44 8.99
CA LEU A 222 -2.39 11.68 8.14
C LEU A 222 -1.68 11.04 6.94
N ALA A 223 -0.69 11.73 6.36
CA ALA A 223 0.04 11.24 5.20
C ALA A 223 0.81 9.96 5.55
N PHE A 224 1.57 9.97 6.65
CA PHE A 224 2.31 8.80 7.11
C PHE A 224 1.38 7.64 7.48
N SER A 225 0.29 7.94 8.20
CA SER A 225 -0.68 6.93 8.62
C SER A 225 -1.33 6.25 7.40
N LEU A 226 -1.74 7.05 6.42
CA LEU A 226 -2.35 6.56 5.18
C LEU A 226 -1.34 5.76 4.34
N LEU A 227 -0.10 6.26 4.22
CA LEU A 227 0.94 5.58 3.47
C LEU A 227 1.28 4.21 4.05
N GLN A 228 1.46 4.11 5.38
CA GLN A 228 1.68 2.82 6.05
C GLN A 228 0.53 1.84 5.79
N ARG A 229 -0.71 2.32 5.88
CA ARG A 229 -1.88 1.47 5.61
C ARG A 229 -1.92 0.99 4.17
N CYS A 230 -1.72 1.88 3.20
CA CYS A 230 -1.75 1.50 1.79
C CYS A 230 -0.61 0.55 1.42
N ILE A 231 0.60 0.76 1.95
CA ILE A 231 1.74 -0.16 1.76
C ILE A 231 1.40 -1.54 2.33
N HIS A 232 0.90 -1.61 3.56
CA HIS A 232 0.50 -2.88 4.17
C HIS A 232 -0.57 -3.59 3.33
N VAL A 233 -1.55 -2.84 2.83
CA VAL A 233 -2.59 -3.41 1.95
C VAL A 233 -2.00 -3.97 0.67
N TYR A 234 -1.09 -3.22 0.04
CA TYR A 234 -0.41 -3.63 -1.17
C TYR A 234 0.51 -4.86 -0.96
N GLU A 235 1.25 -4.92 0.16
CA GLU A 235 2.08 -6.07 0.51
C GLU A 235 1.25 -7.35 0.65
N CYS A 236 0.12 -7.28 1.37
CA CYS A 236 -0.78 -8.42 1.47
C CYS A 236 -1.38 -8.82 0.11
N LEU A 237 -1.80 -7.85 -0.72
CA LEU A 237 -2.30 -8.09 -2.08
C LEU A 237 -1.24 -8.77 -2.97
N SER A 238 0.00 -8.29 -2.91
CA SER A 238 1.10 -8.80 -3.74
C SER A 238 1.66 -10.15 -3.28
N GLN A 239 1.61 -10.47 -1.98
CA GLN A 239 2.02 -11.78 -1.44
C GLN A 239 1.15 -12.93 -1.98
N LEU A 240 -0.14 -12.68 -2.24
CA LEU A 240 -1.01 -13.65 -2.92
C LEU A 240 -0.57 -13.98 -4.35
N HIS A 241 0.11 -13.06 -5.03
CA HIS A 241 0.57 -13.26 -6.40
C HIS A 241 1.89 -14.03 -6.48
N THR A 242 2.71 -14.00 -5.42
CA THR A 242 4.07 -14.58 -5.42
C THR A 242 4.13 -15.96 -4.76
N ASN A 243 3.30 -16.24 -3.76
CA ASN A 243 3.22 -17.56 -3.15
C ASN A 243 2.26 -18.46 -3.92
N TYR A 244 2.79 -19.33 -4.80
CA TYR A 244 2.04 -20.38 -5.52
C TYR A 244 1.15 -21.28 -4.64
N HIS A 245 1.32 -21.25 -3.32
CA HIS A 245 0.58 -22.03 -2.33
C HIS A 245 -0.45 -21.24 -1.53
N GLU A 246 -0.47 -19.91 -1.62
CA GLU A 246 -1.44 -19.06 -0.92
C GLU A 246 -2.44 -18.53 -1.93
N ARG A 247 -3.58 -19.23 -2.06
CA ARG A 247 -4.70 -18.70 -2.81
C ARG A 247 -5.25 -17.47 -2.08
N PRO A 248 -5.77 -16.47 -2.82
CA PRO A 248 -6.57 -15.42 -2.21
C PRO A 248 -7.64 -16.01 -1.28
N PRO A 249 -8.05 -15.28 -0.24
CA PRO A 249 -9.10 -15.76 0.66
C PRO A 249 -10.43 -16.06 -0.06
N TYR A 250 -10.62 -15.56 -1.30
CA TYR A 250 -11.78 -15.82 -2.15
C TYR A 250 -11.36 -15.95 -3.63
N PRO A 251 -10.73 -17.06 -4.05
CA PRO A 251 -10.17 -17.19 -5.39
C PRO A 251 -11.28 -17.21 -6.46
N ASP A 252 -12.39 -17.91 -6.22
CA ASP A 252 -13.50 -18.03 -7.18
C ASP A 252 -14.15 -16.67 -7.50
N PHE A 253 -14.20 -15.77 -6.52
CA PHE A 253 -14.71 -14.40 -6.72
C PHE A 253 -13.74 -13.54 -7.55
N ILE A 254 -12.44 -13.67 -7.31
CA ILE A 254 -11.43 -12.94 -8.08
C ILE A 254 -11.37 -13.50 -9.51
N ASP A 255 -11.41 -14.82 -9.68
CA ASP A 255 -11.38 -15.47 -11.00
C ASP A 255 -12.59 -15.03 -11.84
N SER A 256 -13.78 -14.94 -11.23
CA SER A 256 -14.99 -14.43 -11.90
C SER A 256 -14.95 -12.93 -12.23
N HIS A 257 -14.06 -12.16 -11.60
CA HIS A 257 -13.90 -10.71 -11.79
C HIS A 257 -12.48 -10.31 -12.17
N THR A 258 -11.75 -11.18 -12.89
CA THR A 258 -10.31 -11.03 -13.13
C THR A 258 -9.94 -9.66 -13.71
N GLU A 259 -10.66 -9.18 -14.74
CA GLU A 259 -10.38 -7.89 -15.38
C GLU A 259 -10.51 -6.71 -14.40
N GLN A 260 -11.56 -6.73 -13.58
CA GLN A 260 -11.83 -5.67 -12.59
C GLN A 260 -10.83 -5.72 -11.43
N TYR A 261 -10.35 -6.91 -11.08
CA TYR A 261 -9.29 -7.07 -10.09
C TYR A 261 -7.96 -6.54 -10.63
N VAL A 262 -7.60 -6.82 -11.89
CA VAL A 262 -6.40 -6.29 -12.54
C VAL A 262 -6.44 -4.76 -12.59
N GLU A 263 -7.56 -4.20 -13.07
CA GLU A 263 -7.75 -2.75 -13.10
C GLU A 263 -7.64 -2.12 -11.69
N PHE A 264 -8.26 -2.76 -10.69
CA PHE A 264 -8.14 -2.33 -9.30
C PHE A 264 -6.68 -2.32 -8.82
N THR A 265 -5.90 -3.37 -9.11
CA THR A 265 -4.49 -3.44 -8.71
C THR A 265 -3.64 -2.37 -9.38
N GLU A 266 -3.79 -2.15 -10.69
CA GLU A 266 -3.03 -1.13 -11.44
C GLU A 266 -3.37 0.30 -10.94
N GLN A 267 -4.65 0.57 -10.69
CA GLN A 267 -5.09 1.86 -10.13
C GLN A 267 -4.56 2.06 -8.70
N PHE A 268 -4.53 1.00 -7.89
CA PHE A 268 -4.05 1.07 -6.52
C PHE A 268 -2.54 1.31 -6.46
N GLU A 269 -1.77 0.64 -7.33
CA GLU A 269 -0.33 0.86 -7.48
C GLU A 269 -0.03 2.31 -7.84
N THR A 270 -0.73 2.86 -8.84
CA THR A 270 -0.61 4.27 -9.23
C THR A 270 -0.96 5.21 -8.07
N ALA A 271 -2.05 4.91 -7.34
CA ALA A 271 -2.48 5.70 -6.19
C ALA A 271 -1.44 5.71 -5.06
N ILE A 272 -0.75 4.59 -4.83
CA ILE A 272 0.34 4.49 -3.85
C ILE A 272 1.54 5.36 -4.26
N ILE A 273 1.96 5.32 -5.53
CA ILE A 273 3.07 6.17 -6.01
C ILE A 273 2.72 7.65 -5.86
N ASN A 274 1.49 8.03 -6.19
CA ASN A 274 0.98 9.40 -5.96
C ASN A 274 1.01 9.77 -4.48
N LEU A 275 0.54 8.87 -3.60
CA LEU A 275 0.55 9.08 -2.15
C LEU A 275 1.97 9.26 -1.61
N ILE A 276 2.96 8.49 -2.09
CA ILE A 276 4.37 8.68 -1.72
C ILE A 276 4.85 10.07 -2.13
N CYS A 277 4.59 10.46 -3.37
CA CYS A 277 5.05 11.75 -3.89
C CYS A 277 4.43 12.92 -3.13
N HIS A 278 3.12 12.88 -2.89
CA HIS A 278 2.43 13.88 -2.07
C HIS A 278 2.93 13.89 -0.62
N THR A 279 3.17 12.72 -0.02
CA THR A 279 3.72 12.61 1.34
C THR A 279 5.10 13.28 1.39
N ALA A 280 6.01 12.97 0.48
CA ALA A 280 7.34 13.56 0.45
C ALA A 280 7.34 15.10 0.27
N ASN A 281 6.37 15.60 -0.51
CA ASN A 281 6.29 17.02 -0.85
C ASN A 281 5.55 17.85 0.22
N ASP A 282 4.58 17.28 0.94
CA ASP A 282 3.62 18.06 1.75
C ASP A 282 3.20 17.41 3.10
N TYR A 283 3.92 16.41 3.61
CA TYR A 283 3.52 15.73 4.88
C TYR A 283 3.34 16.69 6.07
N LYS A 284 4.08 17.80 6.14
CA LYS A 284 3.99 18.80 7.23
C LYS A 284 2.59 19.44 7.34
N ASN A 285 1.84 19.47 6.24
CA ASN A 285 0.48 20.01 6.17
C ASN A 285 -0.62 18.95 6.35
N ALA A 286 -0.26 17.66 6.41
CA ALA A 286 -1.17 16.53 6.53
C ALA A 286 -1.71 16.33 7.96
N LYS A 287 -2.35 17.36 8.53
CA LYS A 287 -2.82 17.35 9.92
C LYS A 287 -4.21 16.73 10.05
N VAL A 288 -4.36 15.82 11.00
CA VAL A 288 -5.66 15.28 11.40
C VAL A 288 -6.38 16.30 12.30
N LYS A 289 -7.45 16.95 11.80
CA LYS A 289 -8.22 17.96 12.55
C LYS A 289 -9.24 17.35 13.54
N THR A 290 -9.63 16.09 13.36
CA THR A 290 -10.70 15.43 14.14
C THR A 290 -10.30 14.00 14.50
N LYS A 291 -10.66 13.55 15.72
CA LYS A 291 -10.48 12.15 16.14
C LYS A 291 -11.08 11.20 15.10
N PHE A 292 -10.31 10.19 14.71
CA PHE A 292 -10.64 9.27 13.64
C PHE A 292 -11.99 8.57 13.87
N ILE A 293 -12.81 8.58 12.82
CA ILE A 293 -13.97 7.70 12.72
C ILE A 293 -13.43 6.37 12.15
N PRO A 294 -13.55 5.24 12.87
CA PRO A 294 -13.11 3.95 12.36
C PRO A 294 -13.76 3.68 11.00
N ILE A 295 -13.03 3.04 10.11
CA ILE A 295 -13.54 2.62 8.80
C ILE A 295 -14.65 1.60 9.09
N GLN A 296 -15.91 2.02 9.02
CA GLN A 296 -17.01 1.08 9.15
C GLN A 296 -17.12 0.37 7.82
N LYS A 297 -16.53 -0.83 7.73
CA LYS A 297 -16.84 -1.74 6.63
C LYS A 297 -18.37 -1.89 6.62
N ASN A 298 -19.01 -1.51 5.52
CA ASN A 298 -20.28 -2.14 5.21
C ASN A 298 -19.96 -3.63 5.15
N LYS A 299 -20.41 -4.34 6.19
CA LYS A 299 -20.32 -5.78 6.38
C LYS A 299 -20.35 -6.44 5.01
N TYR A 300 -19.38 -7.33 4.79
CA TYR A 300 -19.45 -8.44 3.84
C TYR A 300 -20.73 -8.35 3.03
N ILE A 301 -20.66 -7.73 1.84
CA ILE A 301 -21.64 -8.08 0.81
C ILE A 301 -21.53 -9.58 0.79
N THR A 302 -22.58 -10.24 1.27
CA THR A 302 -22.67 -11.68 1.41
C THR A 302 -22.20 -12.20 0.07
N TYR A 303 -20.98 -12.73 -0.02
CA TYR A 303 -20.39 -13.14 -1.31
C TYR A 303 -21.21 -14.27 -1.95
N GLU A 304 -22.20 -14.82 -1.21
CA GLU A 304 -23.25 -15.71 -1.69
C GLU A 304 -24.35 -15.00 -2.52
N ALA A 305 -24.52 -13.68 -2.42
CA ALA A 305 -25.59 -12.95 -3.12
C ALA A 305 -25.28 -12.63 -4.60
N GLU A 306 -24.01 -12.66 -5.00
CA GLU A 306 -23.58 -12.45 -6.40
C GLU A 306 -23.24 -13.77 -7.12
N LEU A 307 -23.31 -14.91 -6.44
CA LEU A 307 -23.04 -16.25 -6.98
C LEU A 307 -24.31 -17.06 -7.30
N GLU A 308 -25.51 -16.50 -7.12
CA GLU A 308 -26.71 -17.15 -7.64
C GLU A 308 -26.70 -17.05 -9.18
N PRO A 309 -26.68 -18.19 -9.90
CA PRO A 309 -26.89 -18.16 -11.33
C PRO A 309 -28.28 -17.61 -11.57
N ASN A 310 -28.36 -16.59 -12.43
CA ASN A 310 -29.58 -15.99 -12.92
C ASN A 310 -30.39 -17.08 -13.69
N ILE A 311 -31.12 -17.91 -12.96
CA ILE A 311 -32.18 -18.76 -13.49
C ILE A 311 -33.45 -17.96 -13.27
N ASP A 312 -33.78 -17.12 -14.25
CA ASP A 312 -35.15 -16.87 -14.73
C ASP A 312 -35.16 -15.64 -15.63
N GLU A 313 -34.60 -15.79 -16.84
CA GLU A 313 -35.01 -14.97 -17.98
C GLU A 313 -36.08 -15.75 -18.76
N PHE A 314 -37.34 -15.65 -18.32
CA PHE A 314 -38.51 -15.72 -19.20
C PHE A 314 -39.68 -14.95 -18.57
N ASN A 315 -39.74 -13.67 -18.96
CA ASN A 315 -40.91 -12.85 -19.28
C ASN A 315 -42.14 -12.80 -18.36
N GLU A 316 -42.42 -11.54 -17.99
CA GLU A 316 -43.73 -10.84 -18.00
C GLU A 316 -44.74 -11.36 -16.95
N ASP A 317 -45.32 -10.52 -16.08
CA ASP A 317 -45.84 -9.18 -16.33
C ASP A 317 -46.21 -8.56 -14.97
N SER A 318 -46.52 -7.26 -14.99
CA SER A 318 -47.11 -6.41 -13.94
C SER A 318 -46.18 -5.69 -12.95
N THR A 319 -45.74 -4.51 -13.42
CA THR A 319 -45.90 -3.21 -12.76
C THR A 319 -46.46 -3.20 -11.33
N GLU A 320 -45.65 -2.70 -10.38
CA GLU A 320 -46.01 -1.53 -9.55
C GLU A 320 -44.77 -1.00 -8.81
N ILE A 321 -44.48 0.28 -9.05
CA ILE A 321 -43.54 1.08 -8.27
C ILE A 321 -44.25 1.45 -6.97
N GLU A 322 -43.71 1.09 -5.81
CA GLU A 322 -43.97 1.86 -4.59
C GLU A 322 -42.78 1.80 -3.62
N THR A 323 -42.09 2.94 -3.56
CA THR A 323 -41.44 3.58 -2.41
C THR A 323 -41.36 2.83 -1.07
N LEU A 324 -40.15 2.82 -0.51
CA LEU A 324 -39.86 2.79 0.93
C LEU A 324 -40.91 3.54 1.77
N PRO A 325 -41.31 2.96 2.92
CA PRO A 325 -40.84 3.55 4.17
C PRO A 325 -40.46 2.51 5.24
N GLN A 326 -39.26 2.70 5.79
CA GLN A 326 -38.97 2.93 7.21
C GLN A 326 -39.85 2.25 8.29
N LYS A 327 -39.13 1.67 9.26
CA LYS A 327 -39.44 1.51 10.69
C LYS A 327 -40.15 0.22 11.09
N ASN A 328 -39.42 -0.60 11.87
CA ASN A 328 -39.97 -1.64 12.74
C ASN A 328 -41.25 -1.17 13.45
N PRO A 329 -42.27 -2.03 13.48
CA PRO A 329 -43.07 -2.22 14.68
C PRO A 329 -42.89 -3.65 15.18
N ASP A 330 -42.69 -3.79 16.49
CA ASP A 330 -42.93 -5.03 17.20
C ASP A 330 -44.36 -5.50 16.89
N LEU A 331 -44.50 -6.47 15.97
CA LEU A 331 -45.80 -7.08 15.66
C LEU A 331 -46.14 -8.11 16.75
N PRO A 332 -47.35 -8.06 17.34
CA PRO A 332 -47.78 -9.06 18.32
C PRO A 332 -47.83 -10.44 17.67
N ILE A 333 -47.32 -11.44 18.40
CA ILE A 333 -47.31 -12.84 17.98
C ILE A 333 -48.76 -13.31 17.80
N THR A 334 -49.24 -13.35 16.56
CA THR A 334 -50.52 -13.96 16.21
C THR A 334 -50.44 -15.47 16.43
N GLY A 335 -51.48 -16.08 17.00
CA GLY A 335 -51.49 -17.49 17.43
C GLY A 335 -51.04 -18.50 16.37
N MET A 336 -51.24 -18.19 15.08
CA MET A 336 -50.76 -19.03 13.97
C MET A 336 -49.23 -19.08 13.85
N ARG A 337 -48.51 -17.98 14.13
CA ARG A 337 -47.04 -17.94 14.16
C ARG A 337 -46.47 -18.71 15.35
N ALA A 338 -47.13 -18.63 16.51
CA ALA A 338 -46.73 -19.42 17.67
C ALA A 338 -46.87 -20.92 17.40
N ILE A 339 -47.99 -21.35 16.77
CA ILE A 339 -48.24 -22.74 16.42
C ILE A 339 -47.21 -23.26 15.42
N THR A 340 -46.91 -22.53 14.34
CA THR A 340 -45.91 -22.97 13.35
C THR A 340 -44.52 -23.09 13.97
N THR A 341 -44.11 -22.16 14.82
CA THR A 341 -42.81 -22.22 15.50
C THR A 341 -42.73 -23.43 16.44
N LEU A 342 -43.81 -23.76 17.15
CA LEU A 342 -43.90 -24.91 18.04
C LEU A 342 -43.88 -26.24 17.27
N LEU A 343 -44.51 -26.28 16.08
CA LEU A 343 -44.52 -27.43 15.19
C LEU A 343 -43.12 -27.72 14.62
N ILE A 344 -42.38 -26.68 14.22
CA ILE A 344 -40.98 -26.79 13.78
C ILE A 344 -40.11 -27.32 14.93
N LEU A 345 -40.28 -26.79 16.14
CA LEU A 345 -39.57 -27.27 17.33
C LEU A 345 -39.83 -28.76 17.58
N PHE A 346 -41.08 -29.20 17.49
CA PHE A 346 -41.45 -30.62 17.65
C PHE A 346 -40.82 -31.51 16.57
N ILE A 347 -40.76 -31.05 15.32
CA ILE A 347 -40.11 -31.78 14.21
C ILE A 347 -38.62 -31.95 14.49
N VAL A 348 -37.94 -30.89 14.93
CA VAL A 348 -36.51 -30.93 15.27
C VAL A 348 -36.26 -31.88 16.44
N ILE A 349 -37.06 -31.80 17.51
CA ILE A 349 -36.94 -32.71 18.65
C ILE A 349 -37.19 -34.15 18.21
N PHE A 350 -38.20 -34.40 17.38
CA PHE A 350 -38.51 -35.73 16.88
C PHE A 350 -37.38 -36.29 16.02
N LEU A 351 -36.77 -35.49 15.15
CA LEU A 351 -35.60 -35.89 14.35
C LEU A 351 -34.41 -36.25 15.23
N ILE A 352 -34.15 -35.48 16.28
CA ILE A 352 -33.05 -35.77 17.22
C ILE A 352 -33.33 -37.08 17.97
N VAL A 353 -34.53 -37.26 18.52
CA VAL A 353 -34.91 -38.48 19.25
C VAL A 353 -34.91 -39.70 18.33
N TYR A 354 -35.40 -39.56 17.10
CA TYR A 354 -35.39 -40.61 16.10
C TYR A 354 -33.97 -40.96 15.66
N GLY A 355 -33.10 -39.97 15.45
CA GLY A 355 -31.69 -40.17 15.15
C GLY A 355 -30.96 -40.90 16.28
N LEU A 356 -31.22 -40.53 17.55
CA LEU A 356 -30.69 -41.22 18.72
C LEU A 356 -31.20 -42.67 18.82
N PHE A 357 -32.48 -42.91 18.55
CA PHE A 357 -33.06 -44.26 18.51
C PHE A 357 -32.42 -45.11 17.41
N TRP A 358 -32.22 -44.55 16.22
CA TRP A 358 -31.60 -45.24 15.11
C TRP A 358 -30.13 -45.56 15.38
N MET A 359 -29.36 -44.62 15.95
CA MET A 359 -27.99 -44.87 16.42
C MET A 359 -27.92 -45.97 17.47
N MET A 360 -28.83 -45.97 18.46
CA MET A 360 -28.91 -47.02 19.48
C MET A 360 -29.28 -48.39 18.90
N ARG A 361 -29.97 -48.43 17.76
CA ARG A 361 -30.33 -49.68 17.08
C ARG A 361 -29.17 -50.27 16.27
N GLN A 362 -28.35 -49.45 15.62
CA GLN A 362 -27.25 -49.94 14.78
C GLN A 362 -25.92 -50.14 15.50
N TYR A 363 -25.62 -49.37 16.56
CA TYR A 363 -24.30 -49.36 17.19
C TYR A 363 -24.38 -49.64 18.69
N GLU A 364 -23.83 -50.76 19.17
CA GLU A 364 -23.81 -51.10 20.59
C GLU A 364 -23.04 -50.07 21.44
N LEU A 365 -22.02 -49.43 20.86
CA LEU A 365 -21.26 -48.34 21.49
C LEU A 365 -22.12 -47.13 21.83
N ALA A 366 -23.16 -46.82 21.04
CA ALA A 366 -24.06 -45.69 21.30
C ALA A 366 -24.94 -45.91 22.54
N LYS A 367 -25.28 -47.18 22.85
CA LYS A 367 -26.01 -47.52 24.08
C LYS A 367 -25.15 -47.22 25.32
N ILE A 368 -23.86 -47.56 25.27
CA ILE A 368 -22.93 -47.37 26.38
C ILE A 368 -22.71 -45.87 26.65
N THR A 369 -22.55 -45.04 25.61
CA THR A 369 -22.38 -43.58 25.75
C THR A 369 -23.62 -42.89 26.29
N VAL A 370 -24.82 -43.25 25.86
CA VAL A 370 -26.06 -42.66 26.42
C VAL A 370 -26.26 -43.06 27.89
N ILE A 371 -26.03 -44.34 28.23
CA ILE A 371 -26.13 -44.82 29.62
C ILE A 371 -25.11 -44.13 30.52
N THR A 372 -23.85 -44.03 30.09
CA THR A 372 -22.79 -43.36 30.86
C THR A 372 -23.06 -41.87 31.02
N THR A 373 -23.55 -41.19 29.98
CA THR A 373 -23.91 -39.76 30.07
C THR A 373 -25.09 -39.54 31.02
N GLY A 374 -26.11 -40.41 30.98
CA GLY A 374 -27.22 -40.41 31.94
C GLY A 374 -26.75 -40.64 33.38
N LEU A 375 -25.81 -41.58 33.59
CA LEU A 375 -25.19 -41.84 34.89
C LEU A 375 -24.39 -40.65 35.40
N ILE A 376 -23.62 -39.97 34.54
CA ILE A 376 -22.86 -38.76 34.89
C ILE A 376 -23.81 -37.63 35.29
N ILE A 377 -24.91 -37.42 34.56
CA ILE A 377 -25.91 -36.40 34.90
C ILE A 377 -26.58 -36.73 36.25
N LEU A 378 -26.88 -38.00 36.50
CA LEU A 378 -27.50 -38.44 37.75
C LEU A 378 -26.54 -38.31 38.94
N LEU A 379 -25.26 -38.66 38.75
CA LEU A 379 -24.19 -38.44 39.72
C LEU A 379 -23.97 -36.95 39.98
N TYR A 380 -24.03 -36.10 38.95
CA TYR A 380 -23.93 -34.65 39.10
C TYR A 380 -25.11 -34.05 39.89
N LEU A 381 -26.33 -34.53 39.62
CA LEU A 381 -27.53 -34.13 40.36
C LEU A 381 -27.51 -34.62 41.82
N TRP A 382 -26.97 -35.81 42.08
CA TRP A 382 -26.75 -36.31 43.44
C TRP A 382 -25.60 -35.60 44.17
N SER A 383 -24.55 -35.18 43.47
CA SER A 383 -23.46 -34.37 44.04
C SER A 383 -23.90 -32.96 44.46
N LYS A 384 -25.02 -32.46 43.90
CA LYS A 384 -25.61 -31.17 44.25
C LYS A 384 -26.71 -31.26 45.32
N LYS A 385 -27.01 -32.47 45.80
CA LYS A 385 -27.90 -32.74 46.93
C LYS A 385 -27.07 -33.06 48.17
#